data_AF-A0A2V7HE40-F1
#
_entry.id   AF-A0A2V7HE40-F1
#
_cell.length_a   1.000
_cell.length_b   1.000
_cell.length_c   1.000
_cell.angle_alpha   90.00
_cell.angle_beta   90.00
_cell.angle_gamma   90.00
#
_symmetry.space_group_name_H-M   'P 1'
#
loop_
_entity.id
_entity.type
_entity.pdbx_description
1 polymer ?
#
loop_
_entity_poly.entity_id
_entity_poly.type
_entity_poly.pdbx_seq_one_letter_code
_entity_poly.pdbx_strand_id
1 'polypeptide(L)'
;MHPVYRIDTARKLVTLYWNEFPTIARVREVVEEAIADPEFHPGMNFLWDRKPADPNTASIDYLREALYYLQVMAEEIGPHAWAIVTHNPADYGKGRMLEAMSDQGKVTIRAFQSRGDAEEWLRNPVRYDQQVVHFPARSPTLMYPGFA
;
A
#
# COMPACT_ATOMS: atom_id res chain seq x y z
N MET A 1 -15.18 23.34 2.69
CA MET A 1 -14.12 22.47 2.16
C MET A 1 -14.47 21.06 2.57
N HIS A 2 -14.60 20.10 1.65
CA HIS A 2 -14.85 18.71 2.05
C HIS A 2 -13.60 18.17 2.75
N PRO A 3 -13.74 17.41 3.85
CA PRO A 3 -12.59 16.87 4.55
C PRO A 3 -11.84 15.90 3.61
N VAL A 4 -10.52 16.05 3.57
CA VAL A 4 -9.63 15.21 2.74
C VAL A 4 -9.49 13.81 3.35
N TYR A 5 -9.96 13.61 4.58
CA TYR A 5 -10.07 12.30 5.21
C TYR A 5 -11.45 12.06 5.84
N ARG A 6 -11.71 10.80 6.19
CA ARG A 6 -12.87 10.37 6.98
C ARG A 6 -12.45 9.25 7.93
N ILE A 7 -12.83 9.34 9.20
CA ILE A 7 -12.64 8.27 10.18
C ILE A 7 -13.91 7.44 10.29
N ASP A 8 -13.74 6.12 10.32
CA ASP A 8 -14.80 5.14 10.54
C ASP A 8 -14.39 4.28 11.75
N THR A 9 -14.83 4.70 12.93
CA THR A 9 -14.44 4.08 14.22
C THR A 9 -14.90 2.63 14.32
N ALA A 10 -16.07 2.30 13.76
CA ALA A 10 -16.61 0.95 13.73
C ALA A 10 -15.74 0.01 12.89
N ARG A 11 -15.19 0.50 11.77
CA ARG A 11 -14.28 -0.26 10.90
C ARG A 11 -12.80 -0.10 11.25
N LYS A 12 -12.46 0.75 12.23
CA LYS A 12 -11.08 1.15 12.55
C LYS A 12 -10.30 1.62 11.32
N LEU A 13 -10.92 2.49 10.53
CA LEU A 13 -10.43 2.87 9.21
C LEU A 13 -10.38 4.38 9.04
N VAL A 14 -9.23 4.90 8.62
CA VAL A 14 -9.07 6.24 8.09
C VAL A 14 -9.07 6.15 6.56
N THR A 15 -10.00 6.84 5.90
CA THR A 15 -10.00 6.96 4.43
C THR A 15 -9.46 8.31 4.03
N LEU A 16 -8.43 8.35 3.18
CA LEU A 16 -7.90 9.55 2.56
C LEU A 16 -8.45 9.67 1.14
N TYR A 17 -9.04 10.82 0.82
CA TYR A 17 -9.67 11.11 -0.45
C TYR A 17 -8.90 12.17 -1.21
N TRP A 18 -8.35 11.78 -2.36
CA TRP A 18 -7.53 12.67 -3.18
C TRP A 18 -8.18 12.96 -4.54
N ASN A 19 -8.39 14.24 -4.85
CA ASN A 19 -8.80 14.67 -6.19
C ASN A 19 -7.63 14.68 -7.18
N GLU A 20 -6.45 15.05 -6.69
CA GLU A 20 -5.19 15.14 -7.44
C GLU A 20 -4.11 14.31 -6.74
N PHE A 21 -3.01 13.99 -7.43
CA PHE A 21 -1.91 13.28 -6.78
C PHE A 21 -1.18 14.21 -5.79
N PRO A 22 -1.21 13.93 -4.47
CA PRO A 22 -0.67 14.85 -3.47
C PRO A 22 0.86 14.84 -3.48
N THR A 23 1.45 15.95 -3.04
CA THR A 23 2.86 15.97 -2.63
C THR A 23 3.03 15.23 -1.31
N ILE A 24 4.24 14.75 -1.03
CA ILE A 24 4.51 14.06 0.24
C ILE A 24 4.26 14.96 1.46
N ALA A 25 4.56 16.25 1.36
CA ALA A 25 4.27 17.22 2.41
C ALA A 25 2.76 17.29 2.70
N ARG A 26 1.92 17.27 1.65
CA ARG A 26 0.47 17.27 1.81
C ARG A 26 -0.05 15.95 2.39
N VAL A 27 0.57 14.81 2.05
CA VAL A 27 0.26 13.52 2.69
C VAL A 27 0.53 13.59 4.19
N ARG A 28 1.70 14.09 4.59
CA ARG A 28 2.06 14.22 6.02
C ARG A 28 1.06 15.08 6.76
N GLU A 29 0.78 16.26 6.24
CA GLU A 29 -0.18 17.20 6.84
C GLU A 29 -1.54 16.54 7.08
N VAL A 30 -2.12 15.88 6.07
CA VAL A 30 -3.45 15.27 6.19
C VAL A 30 -3.45 14.06 7.13
N VAL A 31 -2.36 13.29 7.15
CA VAL A 31 -2.24 12.13 8.05
C VAL A 31 -2.05 12.57 9.49
N GLU A 32 -1.23 13.60 9.74
CA GLU A 32 -1.05 14.22 11.05
C GLU A 32 -2.36 14.82 11.57
N GLU A 33 -3.12 15.52 10.71
CA GLU A 33 -4.48 15.99 11.03
C GLU A 33 -5.40 14.82 11.42
N ALA A 34 -5.38 13.72 10.67
CA ALA A 34 -6.21 12.55 10.96
C ALA A 34 -5.81 11.84 12.26
N ILE A 35 -4.53 11.81 12.61
CA ILE A 35 -4.03 11.20 13.85
C ILE A 35 -4.34 12.07 15.08
N ALA A 36 -4.34 13.39 14.90
CA ALA A 36 -4.71 14.35 15.95
C ALA A 36 -6.23 14.41 16.19
N ASP A 37 -7.04 13.83 15.32
CA ASP A 37 -8.50 13.78 15.48
C ASP A 37 -8.89 12.94 16.72
N PRO A 38 -9.79 13.42 17.59
CA PRO A 38 -10.25 12.66 18.76
C PRO A 38 -10.90 11.31 18.45
N GLU A 39 -11.41 11.10 17.23
CA GLU A 39 -11.96 9.81 16.79
C GLU A 39 -10.88 8.82 16.37
N PHE A 40 -9.64 9.26 16.19
CA PHE A 40 -8.53 8.39 15.86
C PHE A 40 -8.06 7.58 17.08
N HIS A 41 -7.75 6.31 16.84
CA HIS A 41 -7.22 5.42 17.87
C HIS A 41 -6.06 4.59 17.29
N PRO A 42 -4.99 4.34 18.07
CA PRO A 42 -3.92 3.44 17.64
C PRO A 42 -4.45 2.08 17.17
N GLY A 43 -3.86 1.57 16.08
CA GLY A 43 -4.28 0.32 15.43
C GLY A 43 -5.37 0.48 14.35
N MET A 44 -5.76 1.72 14.00
CA MET A 44 -6.55 1.98 12.80
C MET A 44 -5.69 1.82 11.53
N ASN A 45 -6.32 1.36 10.46
CA ASN A 45 -5.69 1.22 9.14
C ASN A 45 -6.06 2.38 8.22
N PHE A 46 -5.34 2.51 7.11
CA PHE A 46 -5.51 3.60 6.14
C PHE A 46 -5.96 3.06 4.77
N LEU A 47 -7.00 3.68 4.21
CA LEU A 47 -7.41 3.50 2.82
C LEU A 47 -7.04 4.75 2.04
N TRP A 48 -6.15 4.61 1.08
CA TRP A 48 -5.84 5.63 0.10
C TRP A 48 -6.74 5.43 -1.12
N ASP A 49 -7.72 6.32 -1.29
CA ASP A 49 -8.64 6.33 -2.42
C ASP A 49 -8.48 7.63 -3.22
N ARG A 50 -8.07 7.51 -4.47
CA ARG A 50 -7.82 8.66 -5.34
C ARG A 50 -8.82 8.63 -6.47
N LYS A 51 -9.47 9.76 -6.75
CA LYS A 51 -10.39 9.84 -7.89
C LYS A 51 -9.66 9.44 -9.19
N PRO A 52 -10.28 8.60 -10.05
CA PRO A 52 -9.72 8.31 -11.36
C PRO A 52 -9.74 9.59 -12.19
N ALA A 53 -8.58 10.24 -12.26
CA ALA A 53 -8.36 11.46 -13.02
C ALA A 53 -6.94 11.39 -13.61
N ASP A 54 -6.05 12.26 -13.13
CA ASP A 54 -4.71 12.40 -13.68
C ASP A 54 -3.80 11.20 -13.38
N PRO A 55 -2.78 10.93 -14.21
CA PRO A 55 -1.78 9.89 -13.92
C PRO A 55 -1.10 10.12 -12.57
N ASN A 56 -0.79 9.04 -11.85
CA ASN A 56 0.06 9.13 -10.66
C ASN A 56 1.47 9.62 -11.07
N THR A 57 1.91 10.77 -10.54
CA THR A 57 3.20 11.38 -10.85
C THR A 57 4.33 10.96 -9.90
N ALA A 58 4.11 10.01 -9.00
CA ALA A 58 5.13 9.52 -8.07
C ALA A 58 6.39 9.07 -8.82
N SER A 59 7.50 9.67 -8.44
CA SER A 59 8.86 9.19 -8.74
C SER A 59 9.26 8.10 -7.74
N ILE A 60 10.39 7.43 -8.00
CA ILE A 60 10.96 6.49 -7.04
C ILE A 60 11.31 7.19 -5.71
N ASP A 61 11.81 8.43 -5.78
CA ASP A 61 12.16 9.19 -4.57
C ASP A 61 10.93 9.55 -3.76
N TYR A 62 9.81 9.89 -4.42
CA TYR A 62 8.53 10.04 -3.74
C TYR A 62 8.12 8.77 -2.98
N LEU A 63 8.23 7.59 -3.62
CA LEU A 63 7.87 6.31 -2.98
C LEU A 63 8.76 5.99 -1.78
N ARG A 64 10.07 6.27 -1.88
CA ARG A 64 11.02 6.12 -0.77
C ARG A 64 10.67 7.04 0.40
N GLU A 65 10.37 8.30 0.10
CA GLU A 65 10.02 9.29 1.12
C GLU A 65 8.69 8.97 1.79
N ALA A 66 7.71 8.50 1.02
CA ALA A 66 6.44 7.98 1.54
C ALA A 66 6.68 6.80 2.48
N LEU A 67 7.44 5.79 2.05
CA LEU A 67 7.73 4.64 2.89
C LEU A 67 8.45 5.04 4.18
N TYR A 68 9.47 5.89 4.10
CA TYR A 68 10.20 6.37 5.27
C TYR A 68 9.26 7.06 6.26
N TYR A 69 8.40 7.97 5.76
CA TYR A 69 7.40 8.63 6.60
C TYR A 69 6.46 7.63 7.29
N LEU A 70 5.91 6.67 6.54
CA LEU A 70 5.01 5.66 7.11
C LEU A 70 5.69 4.79 8.17
N GLN A 71 6.97 4.46 7.98
CA GLN A 71 7.76 3.72 8.96
C GLN A 71 7.97 4.52 10.25
N VAL A 72 8.32 5.81 10.15
CA VAL A 72 8.45 6.70 11.31
C VAL A 72 7.11 6.80 12.04
N MET A 73 6.02 7.01 11.30
CA MET A 73 4.68 7.08 11.86
C MET A 73 4.30 5.78 12.60
N ALA A 74 4.71 4.61 12.11
CA ALA A 74 4.46 3.33 12.78
C ALA A 74 5.16 3.21 14.15
N GLU A 75 6.22 3.97 14.40
CA GLU A 75 6.83 4.07 15.73
C GLU A 75 5.96 4.86 16.71
N GLU A 76 5.15 5.80 16.21
CA GLU A 76 4.30 6.68 17.02
C GLU A 76 2.91 6.08 17.28
N ILE A 77 2.24 5.58 16.24
CA ILE A 77 0.85 5.07 16.32
C ILE A 77 0.76 3.54 16.37
N GLY A 78 1.91 2.86 16.29
CA GLY A 78 2.02 1.41 16.22
C GLY A 78 1.87 0.83 14.80
N PRO A 79 1.98 -0.51 14.68
CA PRO A 79 1.81 -1.21 13.40
C PRO A 79 0.42 -0.99 12.81
N HIS A 80 0.37 -0.76 11.50
CA HIS A 80 -0.87 -0.49 10.78
C HIS A 80 -0.72 -0.88 9.30
N ALA A 81 -1.85 -0.91 8.59
CA ALA A 81 -1.90 -1.26 7.18
C ALA A 81 -2.38 -0.10 6.29
N TRP A 82 -1.89 -0.08 5.06
CA TRP A 82 -2.30 0.85 4.01
C TRP A 82 -2.79 0.09 2.80
N ALA A 83 -4.04 0.31 2.42
CA ALA A 83 -4.56 -0.14 1.14
C ALA A 83 -4.56 1.02 0.14
N ILE A 84 -3.93 0.82 -1.01
CA ILE A 84 -3.82 1.83 -2.07
C ILE A 84 -4.70 1.41 -3.24
N VAL A 85 -5.81 2.13 -3.45
CA VAL A 85 -6.68 1.90 -4.60
C VAL A 85 -6.11 2.63 -5.82
N THR A 86 -5.93 1.88 -6.91
CA THR A 86 -5.36 2.35 -8.16
C THR A 86 -6.34 2.09 -9.30
N HIS A 87 -6.39 2.99 -10.28
CA HIS A 87 -7.41 2.94 -11.33
C HIS A 87 -6.86 2.65 -12.73
N ASN A 88 -5.55 2.49 -12.86
CA ASN A 88 -4.91 2.12 -14.11
C ASN A 88 -3.66 1.23 -13.85
N PRO A 89 -3.17 0.50 -14.87
CA PRO A 89 -2.03 -0.41 -14.70
C PRO A 89 -0.72 0.26 -14.26
N ALA A 90 -0.46 1.50 -14.69
CA ALA A 90 0.76 2.22 -14.35
C ALA A 90 0.78 2.59 -12.85
N ASP A 91 -0.34 3.11 -12.34
CA ASP A 91 -0.54 3.40 -10.93
C ASP A 91 -0.43 2.13 -10.09
N TYR A 92 -1.04 1.03 -10.55
CA TYR A 92 -0.96 -0.27 -9.88
C TYR A 92 0.49 -0.75 -9.77
N GLY A 93 1.28 -0.63 -10.83
CA GLY A 93 2.71 -0.95 -10.81
C GLY A 93 3.50 -0.16 -9.76
N LYS A 94 3.21 1.14 -9.60
CA LYS A 94 3.83 1.98 -8.56
C LYS A 94 3.39 1.58 -7.15
N GLY A 95 2.10 1.27 -6.96
CA GLY A 95 1.58 0.74 -5.71
C GLY A 95 2.24 -0.58 -5.32
N ARG A 96 2.44 -1.50 -6.29
CA ARG A 96 3.16 -2.75 -6.10
C ARG A 96 4.63 -2.55 -5.75
N MET A 97 5.27 -1.54 -6.34
CA MET A 97 6.65 -1.18 -5.98
C MET A 97 6.74 -0.73 -4.51
N LEU A 98 5.82 0.14 -4.07
CA LEU A 98 5.77 0.59 -2.68
C LEU A 98 5.47 -0.57 -1.70
N GLU A 99 4.54 -1.46 -2.07
CA GLU A 99 4.27 -2.69 -1.33
C GLU A 99 5.54 -3.55 -1.17
N ALA A 100 6.26 -3.82 -2.25
CA ALA A 100 7.50 -4.60 -2.21
C ALA A 100 8.60 -3.94 -1.37
N MET A 101 8.69 -2.60 -1.38
CA MET A 101 9.65 -1.87 -0.55
C MET A 101 9.31 -1.94 0.96
N SER A 102 8.04 -2.21 1.31
CA SER A 102 7.57 -2.23 2.71
C SER A 102 7.69 -3.59 3.42
N ASP A 103 8.11 -4.64 2.72
CA ASP A 103 7.97 -6.06 3.12
C ASP A 103 8.50 -6.40 4.53
N GLN A 104 9.56 -5.71 4.98
CA GLN A 104 10.20 -5.96 6.28
C GLN A 104 9.85 -4.94 7.38
N GLY A 105 9.01 -3.93 7.11
CA GLY A 105 8.72 -2.84 8.05
C GLY A 105 7.61 -3.15 9.07
N LYS A 106 7.24 -2.18 9.92
CA LYS A 106 6.03 -2.28 10.78
C LYS A 106 4.74 -1.91 10.04
N VAL A 107 4.86 -1.36 8.84
CA VAL A 107 3.75 -0.98 7.97
C VAL A 107 3.52 -2.08 6.96
N THR A 108 2.26 -2.47 6.78
CA THR A 108 1.89 -3.39 5.70
C THR A 108 1.17 -2.63 4.61
N ILE A 109 1.73 -2.56 3.41
CA ILE A 109 1.14 -1.83 2.28
C ILE A 109 0.65 -2.83 1.24
N ARG A 110 -0.53 -2.59 0.65
CA ARG A 110 -1.00 -3.39 -0.49
C ARG A 110 -1.74 -2.55 -1.51
N ALA A 111 -1.45 -2.79 -2.79
CA ALA A 111 -2.13 -2.14 -3.91
C ALA A 111 -3.35 -2.95 -4.37
N PHE A 112 -4.43 -2.25 -4.72
CA PHE A 112 -5.69 -2.82 -5.18
C PHE A 112 -6.20 -2.10 -6.41
N GLN A 113 -7.00 -2.79 -7.22
CA GLN A 113 -7.74 -2.19 -8.35
C GLN A 113 -9.21 -1.92 -7.99
N SER A 114 -9.67 -2.44 -6.86
CA SER A 114 -11.03 -2.33 -6.36
C SER A 114 -11.00 -1.80 -4.93
N ARG A 115 -11.85 -0.80 -4.67
CA ARG A 115 -12.07 -0.31 -3.31
C ARG A 115 -12.67 -1.37 -2.40
N GLY A 116 -13.58 -2.20 -2.91
CA GLY A 116 -14.20 -3.26 -2.11
C GLY A 116 -13.17 -4.27 -1.59
N ASP A 117 -12.24 -4.67 -2.45
CA ASP A 117 -11.18 -5.63 -2.09
C ASP A 117 -10.19 -5.01 -1.08
N ALA A 118 -9.88 -3.72 -1.25
CA ALA A 118 -9.06 -2.96 -0.31
C ALA A 118 -9.71 -2.90 1.08
N GLU A 119 -10.99 -2.52 1.15
CA GLU A 119 -11.74 -2.44 2.41
C GLU A 119 -11.84 -3.80 3.10
N GLU A 120 -12.04 -4.88 2.34
CA GLU A 120 -12.13 -6.23 2.90
C GLU A 120 -10.78 -6.71 3.46
N TRP A 121 -9.69 -6.48 2.72
CA TRP A 121 -8.35 -6.81 3.20
C TRP A 121 -7.96 -6.01 4.45
N LEU A 122 -8.40 -4.75 4.55
CA LEU A 122 -8.13 -3.90 5.73
C LEU A 122 -8.76 -4.42 7.03
N ARG A 123 -9.74 -5.35 6.95
CA ARG A 123 -10.31 -6.02 8.13
C ARG A 123 -9.34 -7.01 8.77
N ASN A 124 -8.48 -7.62 7.97
CA ASN A 124 -7.45 -8.56 8.43
C ASN A 124 -6.21 -8.46 7.51
N PRO A 125 -5.39 -7.41 7.67
CA PRO A 125 -4.26 -7.18 6.79
C PRO A 125 -3.22 -8.30 6.94
N VAL A 126 -2.99 -9.00 5.84
CA VAL A 126 -1.90 -9.98 5.73
C VAL A 126 -0.86 -9.46 4.75
N ARG A 127 0.42 -9.65 5.10
CA ARG A 127 1.52 -9.45 4.14
C ARG A 127 1.41 -10.48 3.03
N TYR A 128 1.80 -10.07 1.84
CA TYR A 128 1.93 -11.01 0.73
C TYR A 128 3.16 -11.88 0.99
N ASP A 129 2.93 -13.14 1.37
CA ASP A 129 4.02 -14.12 1.42
C ASP A 129 4.34 -14.54 -0.02
N GLN A 130 5.49 -14.11 -0.53
CA GLN A 130 6.05 -14.71 -1.74
C GLN A 130 6.43 -16.15 -1.37
N GLN A 131 5.51 -17.10 -1.53
CA GLN A 131 5.91 -18.48 -1.71
C GLN A 131 6.84 -18.51 -2.92
N VAL A 132 8.15 -18.54 -2.65
CA VAL A 132 9.17 -18.81 -3.66
C VAL A 132 8.92 -20.25 -4.09
N VAL A 133 8.15 -20.40 -5.17
CA VAL A 133 8.06 -21.67 -5.87
C VAL A 133 9.45 -21.89 -6.48
N HIS A 134 10.28 -22.66 -5.78
CA HIS A 134 11.50 -23.21 -6.36
C HIS A 134 11.07 -24.11 -7.51
N PHE A 135 11.11 -23.58 -8.74
CA PHE A 135 11.14 -24.42 -9.91
C PHE A 135 12.47 -25.17 -9.89
N PRO A 136 12.50 -26.50 -9.74
CA PRO A 136 13.73 -27.23 -9.91
C PRO A 136 14.23 -26.93 -11.33
N ALA A 137 15.46 -26.42 -11.44
CA ALA A 137 16.11 -26.26 -12.72
C ALA A 137 16.01 -27.60 -13.45
N ARG A 138 15.43 -27.62 -14.66
CA ARG A 138 15.44 -28.82 -15.50
C ARG A 138 16.91 -29.18 -15.71
N SER A 139 17.37 -30.27 -15.11
CA SER A 139 18.71 -30.81 -15.35
C SER A 139 18.86 -31.05 -16.86
N PRO A 140 19.93 -30.56 -17.52
CA PRO A 140 20.12 -30.77 -18.95
C PRO A 140 20.43 -32.22 -19.36
N THR A 141 20.42 -33.18 -18.43
CA THR A 141 21.06 -34.49 -18.59
C THR A 141 20.19 -35.60 -19.19
N LEU A 142 19.12 -35.27 -19.92
CA LEU A 142 18.26 -36.26 -20.57
C LEU A 142 17.99 -35.90 -22.04
N MET A 143 19.04 -35.81 -22.84
CA MET A 143 18.94 -36.04 -24.29
C MET A 143 20.23 -36.69 -24.77
N TYR A 144 20.21 -38.02 -24.89
CA TYR A 144 20.75 -38.80 -26.02
C TYR A 144 20.36 -40.28 -25.79
N PRO A 145 19.26 -40.78 -26.37
CA PRO A 145 19.14 -42.19 -26.68
C PRO A 145 20.07 -42.49 -27.86
N GLY A 146 20.84 -43.57 -27.75
CA GLY A 146 21.85 -43.96 -28.72
C GLY A 146 21.32 -44.17 -30.14
N PHE A 147 22.17 -43.85 -31.11
CA PHE A 147 22.09 -44.42 -32.45
C PHE A 147 23.17 -45.49 -32.56
N ALA A 148 22.72 -46.65 -33.03
CA ALA A 148 23.51 -47.84 -33.36
C ALA A 148 24.46 -47.58 -34.53
#